data_AF-A0A848SZC7-F1
#
_entry.id   AF-A0A848SZC7-F1
#
_cell.length_a   1.000
_cell.length_b   1.000
_cell.length_c   1.000
_cell.angle_alpha   90.00
_cell.angle_beta   90.00
_cell.angle_gamma   90.00
#
_symmetry.space_group_name_H-M   'P 1'
#
loop_
_entity.id
_entity.type
_entity.pdbx_description
1 polymer ?
#
loop_
_entity_poly.entity_id
_entity_poly.type
_entity_poly.pdbx_seq_one_letter_code
_entity_poly.pdbx_strand_id
1 'polypeptide(L)' 'MVDLIGQYEKIKEEIDQKILDVVRSSAYIKGPEVKQFESELASYLGAKHVIGCANGTDALQIALM' A
#
# COMPACT_ATOMS: atom_id res chain seq x y z
N MET A 1 15.03 -9.90 -14.90
CA MET A 1 13.68 -10.17 -14.36
C MET A 1 13.83 -10.36 -12.86
N VAL A 2 13.02 -9.71 -12.03
CA VAL A 2 13.10 -9.78 -10.56
C VAL A 2 12.32 -11.00 -10.08
N ASP A 3 12.87 -11.77 -9.13
CA ASP A 3 12.20 -12.93 -8.54
C ASP A 3 11.21 -12.50 -7.44
N LEU A 4 9.94 -12.36 -7.83
CA LEU A 4 8.87 -11.99 -6.91
C LEU A 4 8.29 -13.20 -6.16
N ILE A 5 8.45 -14.42 -6.70
CA ILE A 5 7.97 -15.63 -6.05
C ILE A 5 8.82 -15.89 -4.81
N GLY A 6 10.14 -15.89 -4.96
CA GLY A 6 11.06 -16.05 -3.83
C GLY A 6 10.96 -14.93 -2.79
N GLN A 7 10.54 -13.73 -3.19
CA GLN A 7 10.24 -12.64 -2.24
C GLN A 7 8.94 -12.92 -1.46
N TYR A 8 7.86 -13.26 -2.16
CA TYR A 8 6.57 -13.56 -1.55
C TYR A 8 6.67 -14.71 -0.56
N GLU A 9 7.34 -15.81 -0.91
CA GLU A 9 7.48 -16.98 -0.02
C GLU A 9 8.15 -16.64 1.32
N LYS A 10 9.04 -15.64 1.36
CA LYS A 10 9.71 -15.20 2.61
C LYS A 10 8.78 -14.46 3.57
N ILE A 11 7.68 -13.88 3.08
CA ILE A 11 6.73 -13.06 3.85
C ILE A 11 5.28 -13.53 3.66
N LYS A 12 5.11 -14.79 3.22
CA LYS A 12 3.84 -15.36 2.78
C LYS A 12 2.77 -15.34 3.88
N GLU A 13 3.15 -15.76 5.08
CA GLU A 13 2.23 -15.83 6.21
C GLU A 13 1.63 -14.46 6.55
N GLU A 14 2.45 -13.41 6.52
CA GLU A 14 2.02 -12.03 6.80
C GLU A 14 1.11 -11.49 5.69
N ILE A 15 1.51 -11.66 4.42
CA ILE A 15 0.72 -11.20 3.27
C ILE A 15 -0.64 -11.90 3.23
N ASP A 16 -0.67 -13.23 3.33
CA ASP A 16 -1.90 -14.02 3.21
C ASP A 16 -2.88 -13.68 4.32
N GLN A 17 -2.39 -13.51 5.55
CA GLN A 17 -3.22 -13.13 6.68
C GLN A 17 -3.84 -11.74 6.46
N LYS A 18 -3.05 -10.75 6.01
CA LYS A 18 -3.54 -9.40 5.73
C LYS A 18 -4.55 -9.35 4.59
N ILE A 19 -4.36 -10.14 3.54
CA ILE A 19 -5.34 -10.28 2.45
C ILE A 19 -6.67 -10.83 3.01
N LEU A 20 -6.63 -11.89 3.81
CA LEU A 20 -7.82 -12.48 4.41
C LEU A 20 -8.56 -11.50 5.34
N ASP A 21 -7.83 -10.70 6.11
CA ASP A 21 -8.42 -9.71 7.00
C ASP A 21 -9.15 -8.60 6.22
N VAL A 22 -8.58 -8.12 5.11
CA VAL A 22 -9.26 -7.17 4.21
C VAL A 22 -10.54 -7.78 3.64
N VAL A 23 -10.48 -9.02 3.15
CA VAL A 23 -11.66 -9.74 2.62
C VAL A 23 -12.75 -9.87 3.69
N ARG A 24 -12.39 -10.24 4.91
CA ARG A 24 -13.34 -10.36 6.04
C ARG A 24 -13.96 -9.02 6.42
N SER A 25 -13.20 -7.94 6.37
CA SER A 25 -13.69 -6.59 6.68
C SER A 25 -14.58 -6.00 5.59
N SER A 26 -14.47 -6.49 4.35
CA SER A 26 -15.09 -5.91 3.15
C SER A 26 -14.73 -4.44 2.87
N ALA A 27 -13.70 -3.89 3.53
CA ALA A 27 -13.26 -2.51 3.38
C ALA A 27 -12.28 -2.34 2.20
N TYR A 28 -12.76 -2.62 0.99
CA TYR A 28 -11.89 -2.71 -0.20
C TYR A 28 -11.37 -1.36 -0.71
N ILE A 29 -12.10 -0.26 -0.47
CA ILE A 29 -11.76 1.07 -0.99
C ILE A 29 -11.56 2.03 0.17
N LYS A 30 -10.38 2.66 0.24
CA LYS A 30 -9.98 3.59 1.31
C LYS A 30 -10.16 3.01 2.72
N GLY A 31 -9.91 1.71 2.86
CA GLY A 31 -9.95 0.99 4.12
C GLY A 31 -8.84 1.40 5.10
N PRO A 32 -8.83 0.83 6.32
CA PRO A 32 -7.88 1.18 7.37
C PRO A 32 -6.42 0.95 6.96
N GLU A 33 -6.14 -0.14 6.24
CA GLU A 33 -4.77 -0.47 5.78
C GLU A 33 -4.19 0.62 4.85
N VAL A 34 -5.02 1.30 4.04
CA VAL A 34 -4.57 2.41 3.18
C VAL A 34 -4.13 3.61 4.02
N LYS A 35 -4.93 3.98 5.03
CA LYS A 35 -4.60 5.11 5.93
C LYS A 35 -3.35 4.82 6.75
N GLN A 36 -3.21 3.59 7.22
CA GLN A 36 -2.02 3.15 7.95
C GLN A 36 -0.78 3.23 7.07
N PHE A 37 -0.85 2.72 5.84
CA PHE A 37 0.23 2.81 4.86
C PHE A 37 0.64 4.26 4.59
N GLU A 38 -0.30 5.17 4.36
CA GLU A 38 -0.01 6.59 4.14
C GLU A 38 0.74 7.20 5.34
N SER A 39 0.32 6.89 6.57
CA SER A 39 0.99 7.36 7.79
C SER A 39 2.39 6.79 7.96
N GLU A 40 2.56 5.49 7.75
CA GLU A 40 3.86 4.81 7.85
C GLU A 40 4.83 5.32 6.78
N LEU A 41 4.35 5.50 5.55
CA LEU A 41 5.15 6.03 4.46
C LEU A 41 5.53 7.50 4.69
N ALA A 42 4.62 8.32 5.25
CA ALA A 42 4.95 9.70 5.61
C ALA A 42 6.09 9.75 6.64
N SER A 43 6.03 8.88 7.66
CA SER A 43 7.10 8.73 8.64
C SER A 43 8.42 8.27 8.00
N TYR A 44 8.36 7.23 7.16
CA TYR A 44 9.54 6.68 6.46
C TYR A 44 10.24 7.72 5.57
N LEU A 45 9.46 8.54 4.86
CA LEU A 45 9.99 9.58 3.96
C LEU A 45 10.37 10.88 4.69
N GLY A 46 10.00 11.04 5.96
CA GLY A 46 10.10 12.33 6.67
C GLY A 46 9.20 13.42 6.05
N ALA A 47 8.15 13.03 5.35
CA ALA A 47 7.22 13.94 4.69
C ALA A 47 6.06 14.29 5.63
N LYS A 48 5.55 15.54 5.53
CA LYS A 48 4.39 15.96 6.33
C LYS A 48 3.10 15.25 5.90
N HIS A 49 2.97 14.95 4.61
CA HIS A 49 1.78 14.37 4.01
C HIS A 49 2.16 13.33 2.96
N VAL A 50 1.39 12.24 2.92
CA VAL A 50 1.38 11.23 1.86
C VAL A 50 -0.07 11.02 1.45
N ILE A 51 -0.31 10.94 0.14
CA ILE A 51 -1.64 10.70 -0.44
C ILE A 51 -1.49 9.54 -1.41
N GLY A 52 -2.20 8.45 -1.16
CA GLY A 52 -2.27 7.30 -2.05
C GLY A 52 -3.06 7.63 -3.32
N CYS A 53 -2.55 7.19 -4.46
CA CYS A 53 -3.22 7.25 -5.76
C CYS A 53 -3.03 5.92 -6.50
N ALA A 54 -3.66 5.76 -7.66
CA ALA A 54 -3.72 4.45 -8.32
C ALA A 54 -2.37 4.01 -8.92
N ASN A 55 -1.56 4.95 -9.41
CA ASN A 55 -0.27 4.67 -10.03
C ASN A 55 0.62 5.93 -10.08
N GLY A 56 1.88 5.78 -10.53
CA GLY A 56 2.83 6.89 -10.60
C GLY A 56 2.52 7.97 -11.64
N THR A 57 1.84 7.63 -12.74
CA THR A 57 1.41 8.62 -13.74
C THR A 57 0.31 9.50 -13.16
N ASP A 58 -0.69 8.92 -12.49
CA ASP A 58 -1.74 9.66 -11.77
C ASP A 58 -1.13 10.57 -10.71
N ALA A 59 -0.09 10.10 -9.98
CA ALA A 59 0.61 10.90 -8.99
C ALA A 59 1.19 12.18 -9.59
N LEU A 60 1.89 12.06 -10.72
CA LEU A 60 2.46 13.21 -11.43
C LEU A 60 1.36 14.14 -11.95
N GLN A 61 0.28 13.57 -12.47
CA GLN A 61 -0.86 14.35 -12.96
C GLN A 61 -1.51 15.16 -11.83
N ILE A 62 -1.81 14.54 -10.69
CA ILE A 62 -2.38 15.19 -9.50
C ILE A 62 -1.47 16.29 -8.96
N ALA A 63 -0.15 16.11 -9.04
CA ALA A 63 0.82 17.06 -8.50
C ALA A 63 1.04 18.28 -9.39
N LEU A 64 0.82 18.17 -10.71
CA LEU A 64 1.22 19.18 -11.69
C LEU A 64 0.05 19.86 -12.42
N MET A 65 -1.16 19.29 -12.36
CA MET A 65 -2.37 19.82 -12.98
C MET A 65 -3.41 20.19 -11.93
#